data_AF-A0A815UU15-F1
#
_entry.id   AF-A0A815UU15-F1
#
_cell.length_a   1.000
_cell.length_b   1.000
_cell.length_c   1.000
_cell.angle_alpha   90.00
_cell.angle_beta   90.00
_cell.angle_gamma   90.00
#
_symmetry.space_group_name_H-M   'P 1'
#
loop_
_entity.id
_entity.type
_entity.pdbx_description
1 polymer ?
#
loop_
_entity_poly.entity_id
_entity_poly.type
_entity_poly.pdbx_seq_one_letter_code
_entity_poly.pdbx_strand_id
1 'polypeptide(L)' 'MDAYPCHTFKWVNSQNQYIYVRYKFSCVADIKNFSDAEAIRMCGEYPDYAKRNFWQHLDNGETCEFICQI' A
#
# COMPACT_ATOMS: atom_id res chain seq x y z
N MET A 1 -4.07 -2.45 1.51
CA MET A 1 -4.48 -1.63 0.34
C MET A 1 -3.51 -1.88 -0.79
N ASP A 2 -3.90 -1.71 -2.04
CA ASP A 2 -2.94 -1.62 -3.15
C ASP A 2 -2.38 -0.19 -3.26
N ALA A 3 -1.18 -0.05 -3.81
CA ALA A 3 -0.56 1.26 -4.06
C ALA A 3 -0.19 1.44 -5.53
N TYR A 4 -0.45 2.65 -6.03
CA TYR A 4 -0.15 3.08 -7.39
C TYR A 4 0.55 4.43 -7.29
N PRO A 5 1.80 4.58 -7.75
CA PRO A 5 2.48 5.87 -7.77
C PRO A 5 1.88 6.90 -8.74
N CYS A 6 0.79 6.55 -9.42
CA CYS A 6 0.02 7.34 -10.41
C CYS A 6 0.76 7.70 -11.70
N HIS A 7 2.01 8.14 -11.62
CA HIS A 7 2.77 8.64 -12.75
C HIS A 7 3.26 7.53 -13.68
N THR A 8 3.45 7.89 -14.95
CA THR A 8 4.21 7.11 -15.92
C THR A 8 5.69 7.44 -15.78
N PHE A 9 6.52 6.43 -15.62
CA PHE A 9 7.97 6.56 -15.53
C PHE A 9 8.63 6.08 -16.83
N LYS A 10 9.93 6.39 -16.97
CA LYS A 10 10.76 5.94 -18.08
C LYS A 10 11.85 5.03 -17.55
N TRP A 11 11.93 3.81 -18.07
CA TRP A 11 13.09 2.95 -17.89
C TRP A 11 14.02 3.08 -19.08
N VAL A 12 15.31 3.24 -18.80
CA VAL A 12 16.37 3.37 -19.81
C VAL A 12 17.35 2.23 -19.61
N ASN A 13 17.60 1.44 -20.65
CA ASN A 13 18.58 0.35 -20.60
C ASN A 13 20.01 0.84 -20.87
N SER A 14 20.99 -0.06 -20.77
CA SER A 14 22.40 0.28 -21.01
C SER A 14 22.71 0.68 -22.47
N GLN A 15 21.81 0.41 -23.41
CA GLN A 15 21.89 0.86 -24.81
C GLN A 15 21.18 2.20 -25.05
N ASN A 16 20.76 2.91 -24.00
CA ASN A 16 20.04 4.18 -24.07
C ASN A 16 18.67 4.10 -24.78
N GLN A 17 18.11 2.90 -24.94
CA GLN A 17 16.74 2.68 -25.38
C GLN A 17 15.81 2.76 -24.18
N TYR A 18 14.54 3.12 -24.41
CA TYR A 18 13.60 3.31 -23.32
C TYR A 18 12.24 2.67 -23.53
N ILE A 19 11.60 2.36 -22.41
CA ILE A 19 10.20 1.97 -22.33
C ILE A 19 9.50 2.83 -21.27
N TYR A 20 8.19 3.05 -21.44
CA TYR A 20 7.36 3.62 -20.40
C TYR A 20 6.87 2.51 -19.46
N VAL A 21 6.84 2.81 -18.18
CA VAL A 21 6.44 1.86 -17.13
C VAL A 21 5.48 2.51 -16.15
N ARG A 22 4.59 1.71 -15.55
CA ARG A 22 3.71 2.17 -14.48
C ARG A 22 3.64 1.12 -13.38
N TYR A 23 4.18 1.46 -12.21
CA TYR A 23 4.21 0.51 -11.11
C TYR A 23 2.83 0.27 -10.48
N LYS A 24 2.59 -0.98 -10.09
CA LYS A 24 1.52 -1.39 -9.20
C LYS A 24 2.13 -2.19 -8.05
N PHE A 25 1.75 -1.86 -6.82
CA PHE A 25 2.09 -2.64 -5.64
C PHE A 25 0.81 -3.31 -5.12
N SER A 26 0.71 -4.62 -5.32
CA SER A 26 -0.42 -5.42 -4.83
C SER A 26 -0.11 -5.88 -3.41
N CYS A 27 -1.01 -5.63 -2.45
CA CYS A 27 -0.84 -6.14 -1.09
C CYS A 27 -1.01 -7.68 -1.09
N VAL A 28 -0.13 -8.38 -0.37
CA VAL A 28 -0.25 -9.85 -0.23
C VAL A 28 -1.40 -10.23 0.71
N ALA A 29 -1.71 -9.37 1.69
CA ALA A 29 -2.83 -9.56 2.61
C ALA A 29 -4.16 -9.13 1.98
N ASP A 30 -5.26 -9.66 2.53
CA ASP A 30 -6.61 -9.27 2.14
C ASP A 30 -6.85 -7.76 2.33
N ILE A 31 -7.50 -7.15 1.34
CA ILE A 31 -7.92 -5.75 1.45
C ILE A 31 -9.23 -5.68 2.23
N LYS A 32 -9.18 -5.07 3.41
CA LYS A 32 -10.34 -4.80 4.27
C LYS A 32 -10.50 -3.30 4.42
N ASN A 33 -11.71 -2.80 4.16
CA ASN A 33 -12.05 -1.38 4.25
C ASN A 33 -13.19 -1.21 5.25
N PHE A 34 -13.19 -0.08 5.95
CA PHE A 34 -14.34 0.33 6.75
C PHE A 34 -15.48 0.80 5.86
N SER A 35 -16.71 0.57 6.30
CA SER A 35 -17.85 1.38 5.86
C SER A 35 -17.70 2.83 6.35
N ASP A 36 -18.47 3.74 5.76
CA ASP A 36 -18.46 5.16 6.16
C ASP A 36 -18.79 5.33 7.65
N ALA A 37 -19.84 4.66 8.13
CA ALA A 37 -20.24 4.72 9.54
C ALA A 37 -19.16 4.18 10.48
N GLU A 38 -18.46 3.10 10.11
CA GLU A 38 -17.34 2.57 10.88
C GLU A 38 -16.15 3.52 10.85
N ALA A 39 -15.82 4.11 9.70
CA ALA A 39 -14.72 5.06 9.56
C ALA A 39 -14.96 6.30 10.43
N ILE A 40 -16.17 6.87 10.42
CA ILE A 40 -16.55 8.01 11.27
C ILE A 40 -16.35 7.66 12.76
N ARG A 41 -16.83 6.49 13.19
CA ARG A 41 -16.66 6.03 14.57
C ARG A 41 -15.18 5.85 14.92
N MET A 42 -14.42 5.14 14.06
CA MET A 42 -13.00 4.85 14.30
C MET A 42 -12.14 6.10 14.35
N CYS A 43 -12.42 7.11 13.51
CA CYS A 43 -11.72 8.39 13.56
C CYS A 43 -11.95 9.15 14.89
N GLY A 44 -13.11 8.95 15.54
CA GLY A 44 -13.41 9.56 16.85
C GLY A 44 -12.84 8.77 18.03
N GLU A 45 -13.02 7.44 18.05
CA GLU A 45 -12.60 6.58 19.16
C GLU A 45 -11.09 6.26 19.12
N TYR A 46 -10.55 6.05 17.92
CA TYR A 46 -9.17 5.62 17.67
C TYR A 46 -8.56 6.39 16.48
N PRO A 47 -8.30 7.71 16.60
CA PRO A 47 -7.83 8.55 15.49
C PRO A 47 -6.49 8.09 14.88
N ASP A 48 -5.67 7.36 15.65
CA ASP A 48 -4.38 6.81 15.21
C ASP A 48 -4.45 5.32 14.80
N TYR A 49 -5.65 4.79 14.53
CA TYR A 49 -5.89 3.37 14.28
C TYR A 49 -4.87 2.72 13.33
N ALA A 50 -4.64 3.32 12.15
CA ALA A 50 -3.75 2.75 11.15
C ALA A 50 -2.31 2.58 11.65
N LYS A 51 -1.79 3.56 12.40
CA LYS A 51 -0.44 3.48 13.00
C LYS A 51 -0.38 2.40 14.08
N ARG A 52 -1.37 2.35 14.96
CA ARG A 52 -1.42 1.35 16.05
C ARG A 52 -1.55 -0.06 15.51
N ASN A 53 -2.45 -0.27 14.55
CA ASN A 53 -2.64 -1.56 13.90
C ASN A 53 -1.35 -2.04 13.21
N PHE A 54 -0.66 -1.15 12.50
CA PHE A 54 0.64 -1.46 11.90
C PHE A 54 1.69 -1.89 12.94
N TRP A 55 1.84 -1.15 14.03
CA TRP A 55 2.82 -1.51 15.07
C TRP A 55 2.47 -2.82 15.77
N GLN A 56 1.20 -3.03 16.13
CA GLN A 56 0.75 -4.29 16.72
C GLN A 56 1.00 -5.50 15.82
N HIS A 57 0.81 -5.33 14.50
CA HIS A 57 1.11 -6.35 13.49
C HIS A 57 2.59 -6.75 13.54
N LEU A 58 3.48 -5.76 13.55
CA LEU A 58 4.92 -6.00 13.63
C LEU A 58 5.35 -6.58 14.99
N ASP A 59 4.79 -6.09 16.09
CA ASP A 59 5.10 -6.56 17.45
C ASP A 59 4.70 -8.04 17.65
N ASN A 60 3.70 -8.52 16.90
CA ASN A 60 3.31 -9.92 16.86
C ASN A 60 4.23 -10.80 16.00
N GLY A 61 5.27 -10.23 15.40
CA GLY A 61 6.20 -10.94 14.51
C GLY A 61 5.66 -11.16 13.10
N GLU A 62 4.59 -10.46 12.72
CA GLU A 62 4.00 -10.54 11.38
C GLU A 62 4.67 -9.52 10.42
N THR A 63 4.65 -9.82 9.12
CA THR A 63 5.28 -8.99 8.07
C THR A 63 4.23 -8.23 7.25
N CYS A 64 4.63 -7.12 6.65
CA CYS A 64 3.82 -6.37 5.68
C CYS A 64 4.47 -6.45 4.30
N GLU A 65 3.82 -7.12 3.36
CA GLU A 65 4.41 -7.47 2.07
C GLU A 65 3.58 -6.99 0.88
N PHE A 66 4.29 -6.62 -0.19
CA PHE A 66 3.71 -6.17 -1.46
C PHE A 66 4.43 -6.82 -2.64
N ILE A 67 3.67 -7.18 -3.67
CA ILE A 67 4.21 -7.63 -4.95
C ILE A 67 4.27 -6.42 -5.89
N CYS A 68 5.48 -6.08 -6.35
CA CYS A 68 5.70 -5.02 -7.33
C CYS A 68 5.52 -5.55 -8.76
N GLN A 69 4.68 -4.88 -9.54
CA GLN A 69 4.35 -5.17 -10.93
C GLN A 69 4.54 -3.92 -11.78
N ILE A 70 4.74 -4.10 -13.09
CA ILE A 70 5.07 -3.05 -14.08
C ILE A 70 4.04 -3.05 -15.20
#